data_AF-A0A955Z471-F1
#
_entry.id   AF-A0A955Z471-F1
#
_cell.length_a   1.000
_cell.length_b   1.000
_cell.length_c   1.000
_cell.angle_alpha   90.00
_cell.angle_beta   90.00
_cell.angle_gamma   90.00
#
_symmetry.space_group_name_H-M   'P 1'
#
loop_
_entity.id
_entity.type
_entity.pdbx_description
1 polymer ?
#
loop_
_entity_poly.entity_id
_entity_poly.type
_entity_poly.pdbx_seq_one_letter_code
_entity_poly.pdbx_strand_id
1 'polypeptide(L)'
;MQAALPSPVAKAPPRSPWIVSGRYDLTFFIGSLTVPLLMWVAFERGVMTGVAVYLTFQLLFNMPHNVQTWTMSVLDRDDRAKNGRRYATALAVIVLVFGSAIVLSPKGVYPWLRDALIYWGYYHLVRQHYGFQRLYERRMAVLGSPASPTESKLYGRYLDVVSYAPLLVRFRDPDLMTIRVTDRAVHIRHPVLPELAWKAVFVVWALCVLAAIGHHLYAAATGRKHMVGRALLLASVTAAFALAGMVIRDIVVAIAVVTSFHNLQYLGLVLFHNRTRAELAEREGVPKGDNPPIDWVRAGRLLPYVLMTFGYGLLVFAPRVAFRTATLAELPVLTVVAFHYYIDARVWRFGDYPNLARYLKLKP
;
A
#
# COMPACT_ATOMS: atom_id res chain seq x y z
N MET A 1 58.28 -7.61 2.12
CA MET A 1 57.38 -6.94 1.15
C MET A 1 55.95 -7.33 1.47
N GLN A 2 55.18 -6.48 2.15
CA GLN A 2 53.74 -6.67 2.33
C GLN A 2 53.04 -6.29 1.01
N ALA A 3 52.36 -7.24 0.40
CA ALA A 3 51.53 -6.97 -0.78
C ALA A 3 50.39 -6.03 -0.38
N ALA A 4 50.34 -4.87 -1.02
CA ALA A 4 49.25 -3.91 -0.85
C ALA A 4 47.94 -4.57 -1.30
N LEU A 5 46.97 -4.68 -0.39
CA LEU A 5 45.62 -5.11 -0.72
C LEU A 5 45.02 -4.11 -1.73
N PRO A 6 44.36 -4.57 -2.80
CA PRO A 6 43.74 -3.68 -3.76
C PRO A 6 42.69 -2.81 -3.06
N SER A 7 42.77 -1.49 -3.28
CA SER A 7 41.79 -0.54 -2.79
C SER A 7 40.38 -0.96 -3.23
N PRO A 8 39.35 -0.80 -2.37
CA PRO A 8 37.98 -1.15 -2.74
C PRO A 8 37.57 -0.30 -3.95
N VAL A 9 37.29 -0.97 -5.07
CA VAL A 9 36.75 -0.33 -6.27
C VAL A 9 35.49 0.42 -5.84
N ALA A 10 35.55 1.75 -5.92
CA ALA A 10 34.40 2.61 -5.65
C ALA A 10 33.24 2.15 -6.53
N LYS A 11 32.15 1.67 -5.91
CA LYS A 11 30.97 1.21 -6.63
C LYS A 11 30.43 2.35 -7.49
N ALA A 12 30.22 2.06 -8.78
CA ALA A 12 29.63 3.02 -9.69
C ALA A 12 28.27 3.51 -9.14
N PRO A 13 28.01 4.83 -9.17
CA PRO A 13 26.78 5.38 -8.64
C PRO A 13 25.56 4.81 -9.39
N PRO A 14 24.38 4.74 -8.74
CA PRO A 14 23.14 4.33 -9.39
C PRO A 14 22.92 5.14 -10.66
N ARG A 15 22.60 4.48 -11.78
CA ARG A 15 22.50 5.13 -13.10
C ARG A 15 21.11 5.63 -13.47
N SER A 16 20.14 5.59 -12.54
CA SER A 16 18.72 5.67 -12.90
C SER A 16 17.91 6.49 -11.89
N PRO A 17 17.07 7.44 -12.35
CA PRO A 17 16.16 8.20 -11.48
C PRO A 17 14.95 7.38 -11.01
N TRP A 18 14.79 6.18 -11.55
CA TRP A 18 13.75 5.21 -11.20
C TRP A 18 14.09 4.48 -9.89
N ILE A 19 13.07 4.04 -9.16
CA ILE A 19 13.21 3.27 -7.91
C ILE A 19 14.02 2.00 -8.15
N VAL A 20 13.71 1.25 -9.21
CA VAL A 20 14.46 0.06 -9.62
C VAL A 20 15.08 0.26 -11.00
N SER A 21 14.24 0.44 -12.01
CA SER A 21 14.62 0.74 -13.41
C SER A 21 13.39 1.21 -14.16
N GLY A 22 13.55 1.91 -15.29
CA GLY A 22 12.40 2.41 -16.05
C GLY A 22 11.39 1.33 -16.42
N ARG A 23 11.84 0.18 -16.94
CA ARG A 23 10.95 -0.93 -17.29
C ARG A 23 10.26 -1.52 -16.04
N TYR A 24 10.99 -1.71 -14.96
CA TYR A 24 10.45 -2.31 -13.74
C TYR A 24 9.39 -1.41 -13.09
N ASP A 25 9.71 -0.13 -12.95
CA ASP A 25 8.83 0.87 -12.35
C ASP A 25 7.58 1.08 -13.21
N LEU A 26 7.72 1.12 -14.55
CA LEU A 26 6.59 1.17 -15.46
C LEU A 26 5.67 -0.04 -15.33
N THR A 27 6.20 -1.24 -15.08
CA THR A 27 5.37 -2.44 -14.90
C THR A 27 4.68 -2.46 -13.53
N PHE A 28 5.43 -2.32 -12.44
CA PHE A 28 4.92 -2.55 -11.08
C PHE A 28 4.33 -1.30 -10.41
N PHE A 29 4.92 -0.12 -10.64
CA PHE A 29 4.53 1.09 -9.91
C PHE A 29 3.53 1.96 -10.67
N ILE A 30 3.50 1.87 -12.00
CA ILE A 30 2.64 2.70 -12.85
C ILE A 30 1.60 1.83 -13.57
N GLY A 31 2.06 0.83 -14.32
CA GLY A 31 1.23 -0.08 -15.12
C GLY A 31 0.35 -1.01 -14.28
N SER A 32 0.62 -1.13 -12.98
CA SER A 32 -0.27 -1.81 -12.04
C SER A 32 -1.66 -1.19 -11.97
N LEU A 33 -1.83 0.07 -12.39
CA LEU A 33 -3.15 0.72 -12.54
C LEU A 33 -4.05 0.02 -13.57
N THR A 34 -3.48 -0.68 -14.55
CA THR A 34 -4.25 -1.39 -15.58
C THR A 34 -5.12 -2.49 -14.98
N VAL A 35 -4.64 -3.21 -13.96
CA VAL A 35 -5.40 -4.29 -13.31
C VAL A 35 -6.71 -3.79 -12.68
N PRO A 36 -6.71 -2.79 -11.77
CA PRO A 36 -7.93 -2.27 -11.19
C PRO A 36 -8.82 -1.55 -12.22
N LEU A 37 -8.26 -0.95 -13.29
CA LEU A 37 -9.06 -0.44 -14.41
C LEU A 37 -9.83 -1.57 -15.11
N LEU A 38 -9.17 -2.69 -15.40
CA LEU A 38 -9.83 -3.86 -16.01
C LEU A 38 -10.89 -4.47 -15.09
N MET A 39 -10.63 -4.55 -13.78
CA MET A 39 -11.62 -5.00 -12.80
C MET A 39 -12.85 -4.08 -12.76
N TRP A 40 -12.64 -2.76 -12.78
CA TRP A 40 -13.73 -1.80 -12.86
C TRP A 40 -14.51 -1.92 -14.16
N VAL A 41 -13.85 -1.98 -15.31
CA VAL A 41 -14.51 -2.16 -16.61
C VAL A 41 -15.31 -3.46 -16.65
N ALA A 42 -14.76 -4.57 -16.14
CA ALA A 42 -15.49 -5.83 -16.06
C ALA A 42 -16.74 -5.73 -15.17
N PHE A 43 -16.67 -4.96 -14.08
CA PHE A 43 -17.83 -4.68 -13.23
C PHE A 43 -18.89 -3.83 -13.94
N GLU A 44 -18.50 -2.70 -14.55
CA GLU A 44 -19.44 -1.81 -15.26
C GLU A 44 -20.10 -2.49 -16.47
N ARG A 45 -19.39 -3.43 -17.11
CA ARG A 45 -19.93 -4.23 -18.22
C ARG A 45 -20.77 -5.42 -17.78
N GLY A 46 -20.96 -5.62 -16.47
CA GLY A 46 -21.72 -6.74 -15.91
C GLY A 46 -21.03 -8.10 -16.03
N VAL A 47 -19.75 -8.13 -16.43
CA VAL A 47 -18.94 -9.37 -16.50
C VAL A 47 -18.60 -9.87 -15.09
N MET A 48 -18.38 -8.95 -14.16
CA MET A 48 -18.12 -9.26 -12.75
C MET A 48 -19.15 -8.58 -11.84
N THR A 49 -19.65 -9.31 -10.85
CA THR A 49 -20.43 -8.69 -9.76
C THR A 49 -19.49 -7.99 -8.77
N GLY A 50 -20.02 -7.09 -7.93
CA GLY A 50 -19.22 -6.45 -6.87
C GLY A 50 -18.59 -7.48 -5.91
N VAL A 51 -19.29 -8.58 -5.64
CA VAL A 51 -18.75 -9.71 -4.87
C VAL A 51 -17.61 -10.40 -5.60
N ALA A 52 -17.74 -10.64 -6.91
CA ALA A 52 -16.66 -11.23 -7.70
C ALA A 52 -15.41 -10.33 -7.70
N VAL A 53 -15.58 -9.02 -7.89
CA VAL A 53 -14.47 -8.04 -7.79
C VAL A 53 -13.81 -8.11 -6.42
N TYR A 54 -14.60 -8.11 -5.34
CA TYR A 54 -14.08 -8.19 -3.98
C TYR A 54 -13.30 -9.48 -3.72
N LEU A 55 -13.83 -10.64 -4.14
CA LEU A 55 -13.16 -11.92 -3.95
C LEU A 55 -11.87 -12.00 -4.77
N THR A 56 -11.89 -11.57 -6.03
CA THR A 56 -10.69 -11.46 -6.87
C THR A 56 -9.65 -10.57 -6.21
N PHE A 57 -10.05 -9.40 -5.71
CA PHE A 57 -9.17 -8.50 -4.98
C PHE A 57 -8.55 -9.16 -3.75
N GLN A 58 -9.38 -9.78 -2.90
CA GLN A 58 -8.91 -10.38 -1.67
C GLN A 58 -7.90 -11.50 -1.95
N LEU A 59 -8.24 -12.43 -2.84
CA LEU A 59 -7.43 -13.62 -3.09
C LEU A 59 -6.16 -13.31 -3.88
N LEU A 60 -6.23 -12.43 -4.89
CA LEU A 60 -5.11 -12.19 -5.80
C LEU A 60 -4.21 -11.04 -5.41
N PHE A 61 -4.68 -10.10 -4.58
CA PHE A 61 -3.91 -8.88 -4.24
C PHE A 61 -3.79 -8.65 -2.74
N ASN A 62 -4.89 -8.70 -1.98
CA ASN A 62 -4.85 -8.34 -0.55
C ASN A 62 -4.20 -9.38 0.35
N MET A 63 -4.61 -10.65 0.24
CA MET A 63 -3.96 -11.74 0.97
C MET A 63 -2.47 -11.85 0.61
N PRO A 64 -2.06 -11.77 -0.68
CA PRO A 64 -0.64 -11.80 -1.01
C PRO A 64 0.14 -10.60 -0.44
N HIS A 65 -0.46 -9.41 -0.39
CA HIS A 65 0.12 -8.23 0.25
C HIS A 65 0.34 -8.47 1.76
N ASN A 66 -0.67 -8.96 2.48
CA ASN A 66 -0.54 -9.25 3.91
C ASN A 66 0.57 -10.29 4.17
N VAL A 67 0.61 -11.36 3.38
CA VAL A 67 1.65 -12.39 3.49
C VAL A 67 3.05 -11.79 3.31
N GLN A 68 3.23 -10.85 2.37
CA GLN A 68 4.50 -10.15 2.21
C GLN A 68 4.89 -9.38 3.47
N THR A 69 3.96 -8.60 4.02
CA THR A 69 4.16 -7.90 5.29
C THR A 69 4.59 -8.86 6.39
N TRP A 70 3.95 -10.02 6.52
CA TRP A 70 4.32 -11.03 7.51
C TRP A 70 5.71 -11.61 7.30
N THR A 71 6.09 -11.91 6.06
CA THR A 71 7.42 -12.45 5.72
C THR A 71 8.55 -11.46 5.95
N MET A 72 8.26 -10.16 5.97
CA MET A 72 9.22 -9.10 6.27
C MET A 72 9.25 -8.72 7.76
N SER A 73 8.30 -9.21 8.56
CA SER A 73 8.13 -8.80 9.95
C SER A 73 8.02 -9.97 10.92
N VAL A 74 6.81 -10.35 11.32
CA VAL A 74 6.54 -11.36 12.36
C VAL A 74 7.12 -12.73 12.03
N LEU A 75 7.21 -13.08 10.74
CA LEU A 75 7.80 -14.33 10.30
C LEU A 75 9.32 -14.20 10.10
N ASP A 76 9.85 -12.99 9.88
CA ASP A 76 11.27 -12.73 9.78
C ASP A 76 11.95 -12.90 11.14
N ARG A 77 12.97 -13.76 11.23
CA ARG A 77 13.66 -14.07 12.48
C ARG A 77 14.35 -12.84 13.08
N ASP A 78 15.00 -12.03 12.24
CA ASP A 78 15.79 -10.88 12.68
C ASP A 78 14.85 -9.77 13.18
N ASP A 79 13.78 -9.51 12.43
CA ASP A 79 12.78 -8.53 12.84
C ASP A 79 12.00 -8.97 14.08
N ARG A 80 11.63 -10.26 14.18
CA ARG A 80 10.97 -10.80 15.38
C ARG A 80 11.87 -10.76 16.61
N ALA A 81 13.16 -11.02 16.48
CA ALA A 81 14.11 -10.89 17.59
C ALA A 81 14.17 -9.45 18.11
N LYS A 82 14.11 -8.45 17.21
CA LYS A 82 14.14 -7.02 17.55
C LYS A 82 12.79 -6.49 18.09
N ASN A 83 11.68 -6.90 17.48
CA ASN A 83 10.37 -6.25 17.65
C ASN A 83 9.28 -7.19 18.20
N GLY A 84 9.57 -8.46 18.48
CA GLY A 84 8.57 -9.48 18.83
C GLY A 84 7.67 -9.11 20.00
N ARG A 85 8.23 -8.58 21.11
CA ARG A 85 7.44 -8.11 22.25
C ARG A 85 6.48 -6.98 21.85
N ARG A 86 6.95 -6.05 21.02
CA ARG A 86 6.14 -4.93 20.52
C ARG A 86 5.00 -5.41 19.64
N TYR A 87 5.23 -6.41 18.79
CA TYR A 87 4.21 -7.04 17.98
C TYR A 87 3.16 -7.78 18.80
N ALA A 88 3.60 -8.54 19.81
CA ALA A 88 2.69 -9.20 20.75
C ALA A 88 1.82 -8.19 21.51
N THR A 89 2.40 -7.10 22.00
CA THR A 89 1.65 -6.01 22.67
C THR A 89 0.64 -5.37 21.72
N ALA A 90 1.04 -5.01 20.50
CA ALA A 90 0.13 -4.40 19.53
C ALA A 90 -1.03 -5.33 19.17
N LEU A 91 -0.75 -6.62 18.94
CA LEU A 91 -1.78 -7.62 18.69
C LEU A 91 -2.75 -7.76 19.86
N ALA A 92 -2.23 -7.85 21.10
CA ALA A 92 -3.06 -7.96 22.29
C ALA A 92 -3.97 -6.73 22.48
N VAL A 93 -3.44 -5.52 22.26
CA VAL A 93 -4.23 -4.28 22.32
C VAL A 93 -5.32 -4.26 21.26
N ILE A 94 -5.01 -4.64 20.03
CA ILE A 94 -6.00 -4.70 18.93
C ILE A 94 -7.12 -5.69 19.26
N VAL A 95 -6.77 -6.91 19.68
CA VAL A 95 -7.75 -7.94 20.06
C VAL A 95 -8.60 -7.47 21.24
N LEU A 96 -7.99 -6.85 22.26
CA LEU A 96 -8.73 -6.32 23.41
C LEU A 96 -9.70 -5.21 22.99
N VAL A 97 -9.27 -4.25 22.18
CA VAL A 97 -10.09 -3.10 21.75
C VAL A 97 -11.26 -3.56 20.87
N PHE A 98 -10.99 -4.33 19.81
CA PHE A 98 -12.07 -4.80 18.93
C PHE A 98 -12.93 -5.87 19.61
N GLY A 99 -12.31 -6.80 20.32
CA GLY A 99 -13.01 -7.88 21.02
C GLY A 99 -13.95 -7.35 22.11
N SER A 100 -13.47 -6.44 22.96
CA SER A 100 -14.31 -5.82 24.00
C SER A 100 -15.45 -5.00 23.38
N ALA A 101 -15.21 -4.25 22.30
CA ALA A 101 -16.27 -3.50 21.64
C ALA A 101 -17.33 -4.42 21.01
N ILE A 102 -16.93 -5.52 20.37
CA ILE A 102 -17.86 -6.50 19.79
C ILE A 102 -18.71 -7.18 20.88
N VAL A 103 -18.11 -7.54 22.00
CA VAL A 103 -18.80 -8.27 23.08
C VAL A 103 -19.66 -7.33 23.94
N LEU A 104 -19.12 -6.18 24.34
CA LEU A 104 -19.76 -5.28 25.31
C LEU A 104 -20.65 -4.22 24.66
N SER A 105 -20.39 -3.84 23.41
CA SER A 105 -21.11 -2.76 22.73
C SER A 105 -21.27 -3.00 21.21
N PRO A 106 -21.86 -4.14 20.78
CA PRO A 106 -21.95 -4.52 19.37
C PRO A 106 -22.76 -3.53 18.51
N LYS A 107 -23.71 -2.80 19.09
CA LYS A 107 -24.50 -1.77 18.38
C LYS A 107 -24.05 -0.34 18.68
N GLY A 108 -23.21 -0.15 19.71
CA GLY A 108 -22.75 1.15 20.18
C GLY A 108 -21.34 1.46 19.65
N VAL A 109 -20.31 1.09 20.42
CA VAL A 109 -18.91 1.43 20.14
C VAL A 109 -18.35 0.69 18.93
N TYR A 110 -18.69 -0.59 18.74
CA TYR A 110 -18.08 -1.41 17.69
C TYR A 110 -18.25 -0.83 16.27
N PRO A 111 -19.44 -0.38 15.84
CA PRO A 111 -19.60 0.22 14.52
C PRO A 111 -18.71 1.45 14.28
N TRP A 112 -18.43 2.25 15.33
CA TRP A 112 -17.48 3.37 15.23
C TRP A 112 -16.05 2.89 15.02
N LEU A 113 -15.61 1.84 15.73
CA LEU A 113 -14.28 1.26 15.55
C LEU A 113 -14.11 0.62 14.18
N ARG A 114 -15.14 -0.07 13.68
CA ARG A 114 -15.16 -0.62 12.32
C ARG A 114 -15.00 0.50 11.28
N ASP A 115 -15.80 1.56 11.38
CA ASP A 115 -15.76 2.68 10.44
C ASP A 115 -14.41 3.41 10.53
N ALA A 116 -13.88 3.61 11.74
CA ALA A 116 -12.54 4.16 11.96
C ALA A 116 -11.45 3.29 11.31
N LEU A 117 -11.56 1.96 11.34
CA LEU A 117 -10.62 1.06 10.67
C LEU A 117 -10.68 1.21 9.14
N ILE A 118 -11.86 1.43 8.55
CA ILE A 118 -12.01 1.69 7.12
C ILE A 118 -11.30 3.00 6.73
N TYR A 119 -11.50 4.07 7.50
CA TYR A 119 -10.79 5.34 7.28
C TYR A 119 -9.29 5.22 7.53
N TRP A 120 -8.88 4.42 8.51
CA TRP A 120 -7.47 4.13 8.74
C TRP A 120 -6.87 3.39 7.54
N GLY A 121 -7.59 2.46 6.93
CA GLY A 121 -7.19 1.82 5.67
C GLY A 121 -6.99 2.82 4.53
N TYR A 122 -7.92 3.77 4.38
CA TYR A 122 -7.76 4.84 3.39
C TYR A 122 -6.52 5.70 3.68
N TYR A 123 -6.33 6.15 4.93
CA TYR A 123 -5.14 6.89 5.35
C TYR A 123 -3.85 6.10 5.09
N HIS A 124 -3.85 4.81 5.42
CA HIS A 124 -2.74 3.91 5.22
C HIS A 124 -2.34 3.86 3.74
N LEU A 125 -3.30 3.72 2.82
CA LEU A 125 -3.04 3.78 1.38
C LEU A 125 -2.37 5.10 0.97
N VAL A 126 -2.85 6.25 1.45
CA VAL A 126 -2.23 7.55 1.12
C VAL A 126 -0.78 7.60 1.62
N ARG A 127 -0.51 7.13 2.84
CA ARG A 127 0.86 7.12 3.39
C ARG A 127 1.79 6.16 2.66
N GLN A 128 1.28 5.05 2.13
CA GLN A 128 2.08 4.15 1.30
C GLN A 128 2.53 4.82 -0.01
N HIS A 129 1.63 5.53 -0.69
CA HIS A 129 1.98 6.30 -1.89
C HIS A 129 2.95 7.45 -1.57
N TYR A 130 2.84 8.05 -0.39
CA TYR A 130 3.84 9.01 0.10
C TYR A 130 5.22 8.35 0.22
N GLY A 131 5.27 7.11 0.72
CA GLY A 131 6.48 6.30 0.73
C GLY A 131 7.11 6.15 -0.66
N PHE A 132 6.33 5.79 -1.67
CA PHE A 132 6.80 5.69 -3.06
C PHE A 132 7.32 7.02 -3.61
N GLN A 133 6.62 8.13 -3.36
CA GLN A 133 7.10 9.46 -3.74
C GLN A 133 8.48 9.77 -3.10
N ARG A 134 8.63 9.47 -1.80
CA ARG A 134 9.91 9.66 -1.09
C ARG A 134 11.02 8.76 -1.61
N LEU A 135 10.71 7.58 -2.15
CA LEU A 135 11.70 6.72 -2.82
C LEU A 135 12.23 7.36 -4.11
N TYR A 136 11.35 7.91 -4.94
CA TYR A 136 11.78 8.68 -6.12
C TYR A 136 12.64 9.89 -5.72
N GLU A 137 12.25 10.64 -4.69
CA GLU A 137 13.04 11.77 -4.20
C GLU A 137 14.44 11.37 -3.72
N ARG A 138 14.55 10.24 -3.02
CA ARG A 138 15.87 9.69 -2.65
C ARG A 138 16.68 9.26 -3.87
N ARG A 139 16.06 8.67 -4.88
CA ARG A 139 16.74 8.30 -6.13
C ARG A 139 17.30 9.53 -6.86
N MET A 140 16.49 10.58 -6.98
CA MET A 140 16.92 11.84 -7.58
C MET A 140 18.07 12.48 -6.79
N ALA A 141 18.03 12.42 -5.45
CA ALA A 141 19.12 12.91 -4.59
C ALA A 141 20.44 12.15 -4.80
N VAL A 142 20.40 10.83 -4.95
CA VAL A 142 21.60 10.01 -5.23
C VAL A 142 22.22 10.36 -6.60
N LEU A 143 21.43 10.87 -7.54
CA LEU A 143 21.90 11.37 -8.84
C LEU A 143 22.41 12.82 -8.81
N GLY A 144 22.55 13.43 -7.63
CA GLY A 144 22.98 14.83 -7.51
C GLY A 144 21.89 15.85 -7.87
N SER A 145 20.61 15.43 -7.94
CA SER A 145 19.46 16.31 -8.19
C SER A 145 18.42 16.22 -7.06
N PRO A 146 18.77 16.54 -5.81
CA PRO A 146 17.83 16.46 -4.69
C PRO A 146 16.65 17.44 -4.88
N ALA A 147 15.44 16.98 -4.59
CA ALA A 147 14.29 17.88 -4.47
C ALA A 147 14.51 18.84 -3.30
N SER A 148 14.18 20.12 -3.49
CA SER A 148 14.22 21.08 -2.39
C SER A 148 13.22 20.69 -1.29
N PRO A 149 13.42 21.13 -0.03
CA PRO A 149 12.47 20.88 1.05
C PRO A 149 11.06 21.39 0.73
N THR A 150 10.97 22.56 0.09
CA THR A 150 9.70 23.17 -0.36
C THR A 150 9.03 22.31 -1.43
N GLU A 151 9.78 21.84 -2.42
CA GLU A 151 9.25 20.96 -3.48
C GLU A 151 8.73 19.64 -2.88
N SER A 152 9.50 19.04 -1.97
CA SER A 152 9.11 17.82 -1.26
C SER A 152 7.80 18.01 -0.47
N LYS A 153 7.68 19.13 0.25
CA LYS A 153 6.47 19.48 1.01
C LYS A 153 5.28 19.70 0.07
N LEU A 154 5.49 20.40 -1.05
CA LEU A 154 4.44 20.64 -2.05
C LEU A 154 3.90 19.34 -2.62
N TYR A 155 4.76 18.40 -3.02
CA TYR A 155 4.30 17.10 -3.51
C TYR A 155 3.61 16.26 -2.44
N GLY A 156 4.07 16.34 -1.19
CA GLY A 156 3.35 15.72 -0.06
C GLY A 156 1.93 16.27 0.10
N ARG A 157 1.75 17.59 -0.03
CA ARG A 157 0.42 18.23 0.01
C ARG A 157 -0.41 17.94 -1.22
N TYR A 158 0.21 17.91 -2.39
CA TYR A 158 -0.45 17.47 -3.62
C TYR A 158 -1.03 16.08 -3.43
N LEU A 159 -0.23 15.13 -2.92
CA LEU A 159 -0.67 13.77 -2.63
C LEU A 159 -1.84 13.74 -1.64
N ASP A 160 -1.77 14.51 -0.55
CA ASP A 160 -2.88 14.65 0.40
C ASP A 160 -4.16 15.10 -0.33
N VAL A 161 -4.09 16.13 -1.18
CA VAL A 161 -5.26 16.66 -1.91
C VAL A 161 -5.79 15.64 -2.93
N VAL A 162 -4.93 15.08 -3.78
CA VAL A 162 -5.39 14.17 -4.85
C VAL A 162 -5.90 12.85 -4.33
N SER A 163 -5.49 12.45 -3.11
CA SER A 163 -6.01 11.26 -2.47
C SER A 163 -7.22 11.52 -1.58
N TYR A 164 -7.29 12.59 -0.78
CA TYR A 164 -8.42 12.80 0.14
C TYR A 164 -9.61 13.54 -0.49
N ALA A 165 -9.38 14.45 -1.44
CA ALA A 165 -10.50 15.17 -2.08
C ALA A 165 -11.49 14.22 -2.81
N PRO A 166 -11.07 13.15 -3.50
CA PRO A 166 -12.00 12.15 -4.02
C PRO A 166 -12.91 11.52 -2.97
N LEU A 167 -12.39 11.21 -1.77
CA LEU A 167 -13.20 10.69 -0.66
C LEU A 167 -14.22 11.73 -0.17
N LEU A 168 -13.80 12.99 -0.04
CA LEU A 168 -14.70 14.07 0.36
C LEU A 168 -15.78 14.34 -0.70
N VAL A 169 -15.47 14.24 -1.99
CA VAL A 169 -16.48 14.32 -3.06
C VAL A 169 -17.50 13.18 -2.92
N ARG A 170 -17.08 12.01 -2.48
CA ARG A 170 -17.97 10.86 -2.21
C ARG A 170 -18.97 11.13 -1.07
N PHE A 171 -18.61 11.97 -0.10
CA PHE A 171 -19.49 12.37 1.01
C PHE A 171 -20.67 13.26 0.59
N ARG A 172 -20.82 13.56 -0.71
CA ARG A 172 -22.01 14.24 -1.25
C ARG A 172 -23.29 13.43 -1.13
N ASP A 173 -23.18 12.11 -1.02
CA ASP A 173 -24.32 11.18 -1.07
C ASP A 173 -24.11 9.99 -0.12
N PRO A 174 -24.97 9.82 0.90
CA PRO A 174 -24.94 8.68 1.83
C PRO A 174 -24.88 7.30 1.16
N ASP A 175 -25.49 7.16 -0.01
CA ASP A 175 -25.52 5.89 -0.73
C ASP A 175 -24.16 5.48 -1.26
N LEU A 176 -23.31 6.45 -1.60
CA LEU A 176 -21.93 6.18 -2.04
C LEU A 176 -21.06 5.66 -0.90
N MET A 177 -21.45 5.86 0.35
CA MET A 177 -20.74 5.38 1.55
C MET A 177 -21.43 4.18 2.21
N THR A 178 -22.31 3.49 1.47
CA THR A 178 -23.05 2.34 1.98
C THR A 178 -22.57 1.05 1.33
N ILE A 179 -22.09 0.12 2.14
CA ILE A 179 -21.77 -1.24 1.69
C ILE A 179 -23.08 -2.00 1.55
N ARG A 180 -23.38 -2.51 0.35
CA ARG A 180 -24.56 -3.32 0.08
C ARG A 180 -24.14 -4.75 -0.23
N VAL A 181 -24.59 -5.69 0.60
CA VAL A 181 -24.39 -7.13 0.38
C VAL A 181 -25.74 -7.78 0.53
N THR A 182 -26.24 -8.38 -0.55
CA THR A 182 -27.57 -9.00 -0.62
C THR A 182 -28.67 -8.04 -0.13
N ASP A 183 -29.35 -8.40 0.94
CA ASP A 183 -30.43 -7.72 1.65
C ASP A 183 -29.94 -6.77 2.76
N ARG A 184 -28.62 -6.68 3.00
CA ARG A 184 -28.03 -5.89 4.08
C ARG A 184 -27.32 -4.64 3.56
N ALA A 185 -27.64 -3.52 4.19
CA ALA A 185 -26.96 -2.26 4.00
C ALA A 185 -26.16 -1.91 5.27
N VAL A 186 -24.87 -1.68 5.11
CA VAL A 186 -23.99 -1.20 6.17
C VAL A 186 -23.50 0.18 5.79
N HIS A 187 -24.08 1.19 6.45
CA HIS A 187 -23.67 2.57 6.28
C HIS A 187 -22.35 2.84 7.01
N ILE A 188 -21.36 3.39 6.30
CA ILE A 188 -20.12 3.90 6.89
C ILE A 188 -20.37 5.34 7.31
N ARG A 189 -20.24 5.62 8.61
CA ARG A 189 -20.51 6.95 9.16
C ARG A 189 -19.60 8.01 8.55
N HIS A 190 -20.20 9.10 8.08
CA HIS A 190 -19.52 10.27 7.53
C HIS A 190 -20.44 11.50 7.61
N PRO A 191 -19.88 12.72 7.59
CA PRO A 191 -20.68 13.92 7.37
C PRO A 191 -21.14 13.98 5.92
N VAL A 192 -22.40 14.36 5.68
CA VAL A 192 -22.89 14.62 4.32
C VAL A 192 -22.52 16.05 3.92
N LEU A 193 -21.75 16.20 2.84
CA LEU A 193 -21.31 17.52 2.40
C LEU A 193 -22.41 18.24 1.60
N PRO A 194 -22.74 19.50 1.93
CA PRO A 194 -23.63 20.32 1.11
C PRO A 194 -23.11 20.46 -0.32
N GLU A 195 -24.02 20.76 -1.25
CA GLU A 195 -23.70 20.82 -2.68
C GLU A 195 -22.55 21.76 -3.01
N LEU A 196 -22.56 22.96 -2.44
CA LEU A 196 -21.49 23.93 -2.62
C LEU A 196 -20.14 23.43 -2.08
N ALA A 197 -20.15 22.71 -0.96
CA ALA A 197 -18.95 22.24 -0.30
C ALA A 197 -18.23 21.16 -1.11
N TRP A 198 -18.93 20.11 -1.56
CA TRP A 198 -18.28 19.06 -2.36
C TRP A 198 -17.85 19.58 -3.74
N LYS A 199 -18.61 20.51 -4.35
CA LYS A 199 -18.19 21.18 -5.60
C LYS A 199 -16.93 22.00 -5.40
N ALA A 200 -16.82 22.75 -4.31
CA ALA A 200 -15.60 23.48 -3.98
C ALA A 200 -14.40 22.54 -3.80
N VAL A 201 -14.58 21.40 -3.11
CA VAL A 201 -13.55 20.35 -3.00
C VAL A 201 -13.13 19.83 -4.38
N PHE A 202 -14.09 19.56 -5.27
CA PHE A 202 -13.79 19.13 -6.64
C PHE A 202 -13.00 20.18 -7.44
N VAL A 203 -13.37 21.46 -7.33
CA VAL A 203 -12.65 22.57 -7.99
C VAL A 203 -11.21 22.66 -7.46
N VAL A 204 -11.01 22.59 -6.14
CA VAL A 204 -9.67 22.58 -5.54
C VAL A 204 -8.84 21.41 -6.05
N TRP A 205 -9.43 20.20 -6.11
CA TRP A 205 -8.78 19.02 -6.66
C TRP A 205 -8.35 19.24 -8.11
N ALA A 206 -9.26 19.73 -8.97
CA ALA A 206 -8.97 19.99 -10.38
C ALA A 206 -7.85 21.02 -10.57
N LEU A 207 -7.88 22.12 -9.81
CA LEU A 207 -6.83 23.14 -9.83
C LEU A 207 -5.48 22.58 -9.38
N CYS A 208 -5.45 21.73 -8.34
CA CYS A 208 -4.22 21.07 -7.90
C CYS A 208 -3.65 20.13 -8.98
N VAL A 209 -4.50 19.38 -9.67
CA VAL A 209 -4.09 18.51 -10.79
C VAL A 209 -3.52 19.34 -11.93
N LEU A 210 -4.20 20.41 -12.35
CA LEU A 210 -3.71 21.31 -13.39
C LEU A 210 -2.37 21.97 -13.02
N ALA A 211 -2.24 22.42 -11.77
CA ALA A 211 -0.99 22.99 -11.27
C ALA A 211 0.17 21.97 -11.31
N ALA A 212 -0.08 20.70 -10.93
CA ALA A 212 0.92 19.65 -11.01
C ALA A 212 1.32 19.31 -12.45
N ILE A 213 0.35 19.26 -13.38
CA ILE A 213 0.62 19.09 -14.82
C ILE A 213 1.50 20.24 -15.32
N GLY A 214 1.11 21.50 -15.05
CA GLY A 214 1.89 22.68 -15.44
C GLY A 214 3.31 22.65 -14.87
N HIS A 215 3.46 22.28 -13.59
CA HIS A 215 4.77 22.13 -12.96
C HIS A 215 5.63 21.05 -13.62
N HIS A 216 5.05 19.89 -13.96
CA HIS A 216 5.78 18.82 -14.64
C HIS A 216 6.15 19.17 -16.10
N LEU A 217 5.29 19.88 -16.81
CA LEU A 217 5.59 20.40 -18.16
C LEU A 217 6.72 21.43 -18.12
N TYR A 218 6.67 22.37 -17.17
CA TYR A 218 7.75 23.34 -16.95
C TYR A 218 9.07 22.65 -16.59
N ALA A 219 9.02 21.67 -15.69
CA ALA A 219 10.20 20.87 -15.32
C ALA A 219 10.78 20.11 -16.53
N ALA A 220 9.94 19.56 -17.40
CA ALA A 220 10.39 18.90 -18.63
C ALA A 220 11.04 19.88 -19.61
N ALA A 221 10.44 21.05 -19.82
CA ALA A 221 10.95 22.12 -20.67
C ALA A 221 12.30 22.67 -20.19
N THR A 222 12.53 22.69 -18.87
CA THR A 222 13.80 23.12 -18.24
C THR A 222 14.83 22.00 -18.07
N GLY A 223 14.61 20.84 -18.70
CA GLY A 223 15.60 19.75 -18.73
C GLY A 223 15.61 18.84 -17.50
N ARG A 224 14.66 18.94 -16.56
CA ARG A 224 14.55 18.06 -15.37
C ARG A 224 13.93 16.69 -15.70
N LYS A 225 14.50 16.00 -16.69
CA LYS A 225 14.03 14.69 -17.19
C LYS A 225 14.04 13.58 -16.12
N HIS A 226 14.80 13.73 -15.05
CA HIS A 226 14.83 12.80 -13.90
C HIS A 226 13.48 12.73 -13.15
N MET A 227 12.56 13.68 -13.36
CA MET A 227 11.26 13.72 -12.68
C MET A 227 10.20 12.81 -13.30
N VAL A 228 10.43 12.23 -14.47
CA VAL A 228 9.41 11.47 -15.23
C VAL A 228 8.80 10.34 -14.41
N GLY A 229 9.61 9.54 -13.70
CA GLY A 229 9.08 8.45 -12.89
C GLY A 229 8.16 8.92 -11.74
N ARG A 230 8.54 10.00 -11.05
CA ARG A 230 7.69 10.64 -10.03
C ARG A 230 6.40 11.19 -10.64
N ALA A 231 6.48 11.84 -11.80
CA ALA A 231 5.32 12.41 -12.48
C ALA A 231 4.32 11.31 -12.87
N LEU A 232 4.80 10.21 -13.45
CA LEU A 232 3.97 9.07 -13.83
C LEU A 232 3.34 8.37 -12.63
N LEU A 233 4.10 8.20 -11.52
CA LEU A 233 3.54 7.70 -10.26
C LEU A 233 2.41 8.61 -9.76
N LEU A 234 2.65 9.93 -9.68
CA LEU A 234 1.64 10.86 -9.18
C LEU A 234 0.40 10.90 -10.07
N ALA A 235 0.58 10.82 -11.39
CA ALA A 235 -0.51 10.71 -12.34
C ALA A 235 -1.32 9.42 -12.14
N SER A 236 -0.66 8.26 -11.99
CA SER A 236 -1.35 6.98 -11.75
C SER A 236 -2.09 6.96 -10.42
N VAL A 237 -1.49 7.52 -9.35
CA VAL A 237 -2.15 7.71 -8.05
C VAL A 237 -3.38 8.61 -8.17
N THR A 238 -3.24 9.76 -8.82
CA THR A 238 -4.34 10.71 -9.03
C THR A 238 -5.50 10.03 -9.76
N ALA A 239 -5.20 9.27 -10.82
CA ALA A 239 -6.20 8.52 -11.57
C ALA A 239 -6.86 7.42 -10.73
N ALA A 240 -6.10 6.63 -9.98
CA ALA A 240 -6.64 5.56 -9.13
C ALA A 240 -7.60 6.08 -8.05
N PHE A 241 -7.21 7.16 -7.36
CA PHE A 241 -8.02 7.76 -6.30
C PHE A 241 -9.24 8.49 -6.87
N ALA A 242 -9.11 9.18 -8.00
CA ALA A 242 -10.26 9.80 -8.67
C ALA A 242 -11.26 8.74 -9.16
N LEU A 243 -10.78 7.65 -9.76
CA LEU A 243 -11.62 6.53 -10.18
C LEU A 243 -12.42 5.96 -8.99
N ALA A 244 -11.74 5.61 -7.89
CA ALA A 244 -12.40 5.04 -6.73
C ALA A 244 -13.31 6.03 -5.98
N GLY A 245 -12.89 7.28 -5.81
CA GLY A 245 -13.63 8.26 -5.02
C GLY A 245 -14.75 8.98 -5.78
N MET A 246 -14.59 9.21 -7.07
CA MET A 246 -15.48 10.08 -7.86
C MET A 246 -16.30 9.36 -8.92
N VAL A 247 -15.81 8.24 -9.46
CA VAL A 247 -16.44 7.53 -10.59
C VAL A 247 -17.20 6.29 -10.13
N ILE A 248 -16.55 5.39 -9.41
CA ILE A 248 -17.15 4.10 -9.01
C ILE A 248 -18.24 4.34 -7.95
N ARG A 249 -19.48 3.92 -8.21
CA ARG A 249 -20.59 4.14 -7.26
C ARG A 249 -20.60 3.12 -6.11
N ASP A 250 -20.25 1.87 -6.38
CA ASP A 250 -20.18 0.83 -5.36
C ASP A 250 -18.90 0.97 -4.51
N ILE A 251 -19.04 1.13 -3.19
CA ILE A 251 -17.90 1.37 -2.31
C ILE A 251 -16.99 0.16 -2.14
N VAL A 252 -17.52 -1.06 -2.23
CA VAL A 252 -16.71 -2.27 -2.13
C VAL A 252 -15.83 -2.40 -3.35
N VAL A 253 -16.40 -2.14 -4.54
CA VAL A 253 -15.64 -2.09 -5.80
C VAL A 253 -14.59 -0.97 -5.75
N ALA A 254 -14.97 0.22 -5.28
CA ALA A 254 -14.04 1.35 -5.15
C ALA A 254 -12.84 1.02 -4.26
N ILE A 255 -13.08 0.42 -3.08
CA ILE A 255 -12.03 -0.03 -2.16
C ILE A 255 -11.15 -1.10 -2.83
N ALA A 256 -11.75 -2.11 -3.46
CA ALA A 256 -11.03 -3.19 -4.12
C ALA A 256 -10.12 -2.66 -5.25
N VAL A 257 -10.61 -1.71 -6.05
CA VAL A 257 -9.88 -1.10 -7.18
C VAL A 257 -8.67 -0.30 -6.66
N VAL A 258 -8.87 0.66 -5.74
CA VAL A 258 -7.75 1.48 -5.25
C VAL A 258 -6.73 0.68 -4.44
N THR A 259 -7.18 -0.32 -3.69
CA THR A 259 -6.29 -1.15 -2.87
C THR A 259 -5.51 -2.14 -3.75
N SER A 260 -6.12 -2.74 -4.78
CA SER A 260 -5.41 -3.60 -5.75
C SER A 260 -4.24 -2.89 -6.42
N PHE A 261 -4.42 -1.61 -6.78
CA PHE A 261 -3.35 -0.78 -7.32
C PHE A 261 -2.13 -0.77 -6.38
N HIS A 262 -2.35 -0.36 -5.12
CA HIS A 262 -1.29 -0.30 -4.12
C HIS A 262 -0.65 -1.68 -3.88
N ASN A 263 -1.45 -2.74 -3.74
CA ASN A 263 -0.97 -4.08 -3.44
C ASN A 263 0.01 -4.60 -4.50
N LEU A 264 -0.21 -4.26 -5.78
CA LEU A 264 0.70 -4.58 -6.87
C LEU A 264 1.99 -3.75 -6.82
N GLN A 265 1.91 -2.47 -6.47
CA GLN A 265 3.10 -1.65 -6.24
C GLN A 265 3.93 -2.23 -5.10
N TYR A 266 3.27 -2.61 -4.00
CA TYR A 266 3.89 -3.23 -2.85
C TYR A 266 4.57 -4.54 -3.21
N LEU A 267 3.89 -5.41 -3.97
CA LEU A 267 4.44 -6.66 -4.49
C LEU A 267 5.76 -6.42 -5.22
N GLY A 268 5.80 -5.45 -6.13
CA GLY A 268 7.04 -5.07 -6.82
C GLY A 268 8.14 -4.62 -5.86
N LEU A 269 7.81 -3.73 -4.93
CA LEU A 269 8.77 -3.20 -3.97
C LEU A 269 9.37 -4.31 -3.08
N VAL A 270 8.54 -5.19 -2.55
CA VAL A 270 8.95 -6.32 -1.70
C VAL A 270 9.78 -7.33 -2.47
N LEU A 271 9.40 -7.67 -3.71
CA LEU A 271 10.19 -8.57 -4.54
C LEU A 271 11.58 -8.01 -4.82
N PHE A 272 11.69 -6.72 -5.14
CA PHE A 272 12.98 -6.06 -5.34
C PHE A 272 13.83 -6.04 -4.06
N HIS A 273 13.22 -5.67 -2.94
CA HIS A 273 13.86 -5.67 -1.62
C HIS A 273 14.40 -7.05 -1.26
N ASN A 274 13.56 -8.08 -1.36
CA ASN A 274 13.87 -9.43 -0.93
C ASN A 274 14.93 -10.10 -1.82
N ARG A 275 14.84 -9.93 -3.14
CA ARG A 275 15.87 -10.39 -4.09
C ARG A 275 17.22 -9.77 -3.77
N THR A 276 17.25 -8.45 -3.54
CA THR A 276 18.50 -7.75 -3.19
C THR A 276 19.07 -8.25 -1.86
N ARG A 277 18.22 -8.46 -0.84
CA ARG A 277 18.66 -9.02 0.45
C ARG A 277 19.24 -10.42 0.28
N ALA A 278 18.60 -11.28 -0.50
CA ALA A 278 19.08 -12.64 -0.78
C ALA A 278 20.42 -12.64 -1.53
N GLU A 279 20.55 -11.84 -2.60
CA GLU A 279 21.80 -11.67 -3.35
C GLU A 279 22.96 -11.20 -2.46
N LEU A 280 22.69 -10.29 -1.52
CA LEU A 280 23.70 -9.79 -0.60
C LEU A 280 24.10 -10.85 0.44
N ALA A 281 23.13 -11.57 1.01
CA ALA A 281 23.40 -12.65 1.95
C ALA A 281 24.29 -13.74 1.33
N GLU A 282 24.01 -14.13 0.09
CA GLU A 282 24.83 -15.10 -0.66
C GLU A 282 26.25 -14.59 -0.88
N ARG A 283 26.42 -13.33 -1.29
CA ARG A 283 27.74 -12.70 -1.47
C ARG A 283 28.53 -12.57 -0.17
N GLU A 284 27.84 -12.39 0.95
CA GLU A 284 28.43 -12.25 2.29
C GLU A 284 28.62 -13.59 3.02
N GLY A 285 28.26 -14.72 2.39
CA GLY A 285 28.37 -16.04 3.01
C GLY A 285 27.46 -16.21 4.24
N VAL A 286 26.39 -15.42 4.35
CA VAL A 286 25.43 -15.56 5.45
C VAL A 286 24.63 -16.84 5.24
N PRO A 287 24.57 -17.75 6.24
CA PRO A 287 23.78 -18.97 6.13
C PRO A 287 22.33 -18.67 5.75
N LYS A 288 21.75 -19.51 4.87
CA LYS A 288 20.30 -19.46 4.57
C LYS A 288 19.53 -19.68 5.87
N GLY A 289 18.40 -19.00 6.00
CA GLY A 289 17.61 -19.06 7.23
C GLY A 289 16.96 -20.43 7.43
N ASP A 290 16.45 -20.67 8.63
CA ASP A 290 15.82 -21.95 8.99
C ASP A 290 14.36 -22.08 8.50
N ASN A 291 13.87 -21.18 7.63
CA ASN A 291 12.47 -21.14 7.20
C ASN A 291 12.34 -21.19 5.66
N PRO A 292 12.23 -22.40 5.08
CA PRO A 292 12.20 -22.59 3.63
C PRO A 292 11.06 -21.85 2.90
N PRO A 293 9.81 -21.78 3.42
CA PRO A 293 8.76 -20.95 2.82
C PRO A 293 9.14 -19.48 2.70
N ILE A 294 9.73 -18.92 3.75
CA ILE A 294 10.21 -17.54 3.76
C ILE A 294 11.40 -17.39 2.81
N ASP A 295 12.32 -18.34 2.78
CA ASP A 295 13.47 -18.30 1.88
C ASP A 295 13.08 -18.49 0.40
N TRP A 296 12.00 -19.22 0.11
CA TRP A 296 11.42 -19.32 -1.22
C TRP A 296 10.72 -18.04 -1.66
N VAL A 297 9.98 -17.39 -0.76
CA VAL A 297 9.40 -16.07 -1.02
C VAL A 297 10.51 -15.01 -1.13
N ARG A 298 11.58 -15.11 -0.32
CA ARG A 298 12.77 -14.25 -0.41
C ARG A 298 13.53 -14.47 -1.73
N ALA A 299 13.59 -15.70 -2.21
CA ALA A 299 14.13 -16.05 -3.54
C ALA A 299 13.18 -15.67 -4.69
N GLY A 300 12.00 -15.13 -4.42
CA GLY A 300 11.02 -14.71 -5.43
C GLY A 300 10.34 -15.86 -6.17
N ARG A 301 10.21 -17.04 -5.54
CA ARG A 301 9.51 -18.20 -6.11
C ARG A 301 8.00 -18.02 -5.97
N LEU A 302 7.30 -17.97 -7.10
CA LEU A 302 5.87 -17.65 -7.18
C LEU A 302 4.96 -18.75 -6.61
N LEU A 303 5.30 -20.03 -6.76
CA LEU A 303 4.40 -21.12 -6.35
C LEU A 303 4.21 -21.21 -4.82
N PRO A 304 5.26 -21.28 -3.98
CA PRO A 304 5.08 -21.26 -2.53
C PRO A 304 4.40 -19.98 -2.02
N TYR A 305 4.64 -18.87 -2.70
CA TYR A 305 3.98 -17.60 -2.42
C TYR A 305 2.46 -17.68 -2.64
N VAL A 306 2.02 -18.24 -3.77
CA VAL A 306 0.59 -18.47 -4.07
C VAL A 306 -0.04 -19.42 -3.05
N LEU A 307 0.61 -20.54 -2.72
CA LEU A 307 0.09 -21.51 -1.76
C LEU A 307 -0.05 -20.91 -0.35
N MET A 308 0.95 -20.18 0.13
CA MET A 308 0.90 -19.51 1.43
C MET A 308 -0.19 -18.43 1.47
N THR A 309 -0.35 -17.69 0.38
CA THR A 309 -1.42 -16.70 0.21
C THR A 309 -2.80 -17.32 0.28
N PHE A 310 -3.01 -18.42 -0.44
CA PHE A 310 -4.28 -19.13 -0.45
C PHE A 310 -4.62 -19.71 0.94
N GLY A 311 -3.65 -20.39 1.58
CA GLY A 311 -3.83 -20.92 2.93
C GLY A 311 -4.10 -19.83 3.96
N TYR A 312 -3.41 -18.69 3.86
CA TYR A 312 -3.67 -17.52 4.70
C TYR A 312 -5.08 -16.95 4.48
N GLY A 313 -5.54 -16.84 3.23
CA GLY A 313 -6.90 -16.42 2.92
C GLY A 313 -7.94 -17.33 3.57
N LEU A 314 -7.76 -18.65 3.49
CA LEU A 314 -8.63 -19.61 4.17
C LEU A 314 -8.65 -19.38 5.68
N LEU A 315 -7.49 -19.19 6.33
CA LEU A 315 -7.43 -18.94 7.77
C LEU A 315 -8.14 -17.65 8.20
N VAL A 316 -8.02 -16.58 7.41
CA VAL A 316 -8.63 -15.29 7.72
C VAL A 316 -10.15 -15.32 7.51
N PHE A 317 -10.64 -16.02 6.49
CA PHE A 317 -12.06 -16.03 6.14
C PHE A 317 -12.85 -17.24 6.69
N ALA A 318 -12.22 -18.37 7.02
CA ALA A 318 -12.87 -19.54 7.62
C ALA A 318 -13.70 -19.21 8.88
N PRO A 319 -13.27 -18.28 9.77
CA PRO A 319 -14.11 -17.77 10.85
C PRO A 319 -15.53 -17.37 10.45
N ARG A 320 -15.72 -16.77 9.26
CA ARG A 320 -17.04 -16.35 8.76
C ARG A 320 -18.00 -17.51 8.47
N VAL A 321 -17.47 -18.72 8.33
CA VAL A 321 -18.25 -19.95 8.18
C VAL A 321 -18.42 -20.67 9.52
N ALA A 322 -17.45 -20.53 10.43
CA ALA A 322 -17.41 -21.27 11.70
C ALA A 322 -18.17 -20.59 12.86
N PHE A 323 -18.24 -19.25 12.90
CA PHE A 323 -18.88 -18.54 14.01
C PHE A 323 -20.39 -18.41 13.82
N ARG A 324 -21.14 -18.60 14.92
CA ARG A 324 -22.61 -18.51 14.94
C ARG A 324 -23.16 -17.10 14.71
N THR A 325 -22.37 -16.06 15.01
CA THR A 325 -22.76 -14.66 14.78
C THR A 325 -21.80 -13.98 13.82
N ALA A 326 -22.37 -13.26 12.85
CA ALA A 326 -21.59 -12.54 11.84
C ALA A 326 -20.61 -11.53 12.47
N THR A 327 -20.99 -10.88 13.57
CA THR A 327 -20.17 -9.87 14.25
C THR A 327 -18.94 -10.46 14.92
N LEU A 328 -19.05 -11.60 15.62
CA LEU A 328 -17.87 -12.26 16.21
C LEU A 328 -16.94 -12.79 15.11
N ALA A 329 -17.51 -13.20 13.97
CA ALA A 329 -16.74 -13.65 12.83
C ALA A 329 -15.90 -12.54 12.17
N GLU A 330 -16.17 -11.26 12.46
CA GLU A 330 -15.35 -10.16 11.96
C GLU A 330 -14.06 -9.96 12.77
N LEU A 331 -14.00 -10.39 14.03
CA LEU A 331 -12.85 -10.12 14.91
C LEU A 331 -11.52 -10.58 14.30
N PRO A 332 -11.38 -11.80 13.72
CA PRO A 332 -10.12 -12.20 13.09
C PRO A 332 -9.73 -11.31 11.92
N VAL A 333 -10.69 -10.95 11.06
CA VAL A 333 -10.46 -10.08 9.90
C VAL A 333 -10.04 -8.68 10.36
N LEU A 334 -10.76 -8.08 11.31
CA LEU A 334 -10.45 -6.74 11.84
C LEU A 334 -9.09 -6.72 12.53
N THR A 335 -8.76 -7.78 13.27
CA THR A 335 -7.48 -7.91 13.96
C THR A 335 -6.34 -7.95 12.95
N VAL A 336 -6.44 -8.81 11.94
CA VAL A 336 -5.48 -8.91 10.85
C VAL A 336 -5.36 -7.57 10.10
N VAL A 337 -6.49 -6.92 9.82
CA VAL A 337 -6.53 -5.64 9.11
C VAL A 337 -5.85 -4.52 9.91
N ALA A 338 -6.18 -4.36 11.19
CA ALA A 338 -5.54 -3.36 12.03
C ALA A 338 -4.04 -3.65 12.24
N PHE A 339 -3.69 -4.94 12.41
CA PHE A 339 -2.32 -5.33 12.72
C PHE A 339 -1.38 -5.17 11.52
N HIS A 340 -1.83 -5.44 10.29
CA HIS A 340 -0.97 -5.20 9.11
C HIS A 340 -0.77 -3.71 8.88
N TYR A 341 -1.79 -2.86 9.04
CA TYR A 341 -1.63 -1.40 8.94
C TYR A 341 -0.58 -0.88 9.93
N TYR A 342 -0.58 -1.41 11.15
CA TYR A 342 0.41 -1.05 12.16
C TYR A 342 1.84 -1.48 11.77
N ILE A 343 2.03 -2.70 11.29
CA ILE A 343 3.35 -3.22 10.91
C ILE A 343 3.89 -2.47 9.69
N ASP A 344 3.08 -2.30 8.65
CA ASP A 344 3.45 -1.60 7.42
C ASP A 344 3.90 -0.17 7.68
N ALA A 345 3.21 0.54 8.59
CA ALA A 345 3.59 1.89 8.98
C ALA A 345 4.99 1.96 9.63
N ARG A 346 5.59 0.83 10.00
CA ARG A 346 6.90 0.73 10.65
C ARG A 346 7.99 0.15 9.74
N VAL A 347 7.73 -0.98 9.07
CA VAL A 347 8.79 -1.74 8.36
C VAL A 347 9.47 -0.95 7.23
N TRP A 348 8.81 0.11 6.73
CA TRP A 348 9.34 1.01 5.70
C TRP A 348 10.00 2.29 6.25
N ARG A 349 10.13 2.43 7.57
CA ARG A 349 10.82 3.57 8.20
C ARG A 349 12.32 3.35 8.24
N PHE A 350 13.04 4.13 7.45
CA PHE A 350 14.51 4.10 7.38
C PHE A 350 15.22 4.32 8.72
N GLY A 351 14.63 5.06 9.65
CA GLY A 351 15.19 5.26 11.00
C GLY A 351 15.12 4.00 11.87
N ASP A 352 14.03 3.24 11.75
CA ASP A 352 13.83 2.00 12.51
C ASP A 352 14.55 0.80 11.84
N TYR A 353 14.75 0.89 10.51
CA TYR A 353 15.31 -0.17 9.66
C TYR A 353 16.50 0.34 8.84
N PRO A 354 17.71 0.45 9.43
CA PRO A 354 18.88 1.05 8.76
C PRO A 354 19.35 0.27 7.52
N ASN A 355 19.13 -1.05 7.49
CA ASN A 355 19.46 -1.91 6.34
C ASN A 355 18.49 -1.73 5.17
N LEU A 356 17.34 -1.08 5.35
CA LEU A 356 16.37 -0.85 4.28
C LEU A 356 16.97 -0.05 3.13
N ALA A 357 17.76 0.98 3.42
CA ALA A 357 18.45 1.75 2.39
C ALA A 357 19.44 0.89 1.59
N ARG A 358 20.07 -0.09 2.23
CA ARG A 358 20.99 -1.03 1.59
C ARG A 358 20.23 -1.98 0.66
N TYR A 359 19.14 -2.59 1.14
CA TYR A 359 18.34 -3.54 0.34
C TYR A 359 17.56 -2.87 -0.78
N LEU A 360 17.26 -1.58 -0.66
CA LEU A 360 16.69 -0.78 -1.74
C LEU A 360 17.76 -0.14 -2.64
N LYS A 361 19.05 -0.43 -2.45
CA LYS A 361 20.18 0.13 -3.21
C LYS A 361 20.20 1.67 -3.22
N LEU A 362 19.78 2.32 -2.12
CA LEU A 362 19.72 3.78 -1.95
C LEU A 362 20.99 4.38 -1.34
N LYS A 363 21.95 3.55 -0.95
CA LYS A 363 23.32 3.94 -0.58
C LYS A 363 24.28 3.43 -1.66
N PRO A 364 25.35 4.19 -1.99
CA PRO A 364 26.43 3.71 -2.86
C PRO A 364 27.06 2.41 -2.36
#